data_AF-A0A7C9M389-F1
#
_entry.id   AF-A0A7C9M389-F1
#
_cell.length_a   1.000
_cell.length_b   1.000
_cell.length_c   1.000
_cell.angle_alpha   90.00
_cell.angle_beta   90.00
_cell.angle_gamma   90.00
#
_symmetry.space_group_name_H-M   'P 1'
#
loop_
_entity.id
_entity.type
_entity.pdbx_description
1 polymer ?
#
loop_
_entity_poly.entity_id
_entity_poly.type
_entity_poly.pdbx_seq_one_letter_code
_entity_poly.pdbx_strand_id
1 'polypeptide(L)'
;MRVALIAMIAIALSACAGRAPRETLPAIAGSPDAHQDARVAAIGALPGWSMSGRVAVSNGKDGGSGRIEWKQTGERFDVALSAPVTRQSWRVTGGEGEAMLEGLSGGPRSGPDAGELVFEATRWRIPVDALSDWMMATTHFNGRTHYGADGRVDRIDENGWVVTYADWAAVEAGGMELPGRIEATQGDARVRLVVDRWSLGAQTQ
;
A
#
# COMPACT_ATOMS: atom_id res chain seq x y z
N MET A 1 51.28 -17.89 9.98
CA MET A 1 50.54 -16.74 9.39
C MET A 1 49.56 -17.12 8.28
N ARG A 2 49.88 -18.03 7.33
CA ARG A 2 48.96 -18.41 6.24
C ARG A 2 47.69 -19.18 6.69
N VAL A 3 47.80 -20.00 7.73
CA VAL A 3 46.65 -20.77 8.25
C VAL A 3 45.65 -19.88 9.00
N ALA A 4 46.12 -18.81 9.67
CA ALA A 4 45.25 -17.85 10.34
C ALA A 4 44.43 -16.98 9.35
N LEU A 5 44.96 -16.75 8.14
CA LEU A 5 44.29 -15.97 7.10
C LEU A 5 43.15 -16.76 6.42
N ILE A 6 43.27 -18.08 6.33
CA ILE A 6 42.26 -18.95 5.71
C ILE A 6 41.06 -19.15 6.65
N ALA A 7 41.29 -19.24 7.97
CA ALA A 7 40.22 -19.37 8.95
C ALA A 7 39.34 -18.10 9.05
N MET A 8 39.91 -16.92 8.77
CA MET A 8 39.18 -15.64 8.86
C MET A 8 38.25 -15.39 7.66
N ILE A 9 38.54 -15.97 6.49
CA ILE A 9 37.70 -15.86 5.29
C ILE A 9 36.46 -16.78 5.38
N ALA A 10 36.56 -17.92 6.07
CA ALA A 10 35.42 -18.86 6.21
C ALA A 10 34.28 -18.32 7.10
N ILE A 11 34.57 -17.42 8.05
CA ILE A 11 33.58 -16.86 8.98
C ILE A 11 32.81 -15.68 8.35
N ALA A 12 33.34 -15.06 7.29
CA ALA A 12 32.71 -13.91 6.63
C ALA A 12 31.55 -14.29 5.69
N LEU A 13 31.36 -15.56 5.35
CA LEU A 13 30.30 -16.00 4.41
C LEU A 13 28.98 -16.43 5.08
N SER A 14 28.89 -16.57 6.40
CA SER A 14 27.66 -17.00 7.08
C SER A 14 26.72 -15.83 7.47
N ALA A 15 27.07 -14.57 7.17
CA ALA A 15 26.31 -13.41 7.61
C ALA A 15 25.15 -12.97 6.70
N CYS A 16 24.92 -13.63 5.55
CA CYS A 16 23.93 -13.16 4.55
C CYS A 16 22.68 -14.03 4.38
N ALA A 17 22.47 -15.11 5.15
CA ALA A 17 21.38 -16.04 4.88
C ALA A 17 20.52 -16.31 6.13
N GLY A 18 19.65 -15.36 6.45
CA GLY A 18 18.65 -15.55 7.49
C GLY A 18 17.57 -14.47 7.45
N ARG A 19 16.75 -14.43 6.39
CA ARG A 19 15.42 -13.82 6.56
C ARG A 19 14.65 -14.76 7.50
N ALA A 20 14.39 -14.32 8.72
CA ALA A 20 13.52 -15.05 9.64
C ALA A 20 12.21 -15.40 8.90
N PRO A 21 11.70 -16.64 9.02
CA PRO A 21 10.40 -17.00 8.49
C PRO A 21 9.37 -15.97 8.96
N ARG A 22 8.59 -15.41 8.04
CA ARG A 22 7.49 -14.51 8.39
C ARG A 22 6.54 -15.30 9.29
N GLU A 23 6.37 -14.85 10.52
CA GLU A 23 5.49 -15.50 11.48
C GLU A 23 4.07 -15.54 10.89
N THR A 24 3.51 -16.75 10.79
CA THR A 24 2.19 -16.94 10.21
C THR A 24 1.17 -16.63 11.29
N LEU A 25 0.34 -15.61 11.06
CA LEU A 25 -0.71 -15.24 11.99
C LEU A 25 -1.71 -16.40 12.17
N PRO A 26 -2.21 -16.64 13.39
CA PRO A 26 -3.27 -17.62 13.59
C PRO A 26 -4.54 -17.22 12.83
N ALA A 27 -5.34 -18.21 12.45
CA ALA A 27 -6.66 -17.96 11.91
C ALA A 27 -7.54 -17.25 12.95
N ILE A 28 -8.37 -16.33 12.48
CA ILE A 28 -9.34 -15.61 13.30
C ILE A 28 -10.37 -16.60 13.83
N ALA A 29 -10.58 -16.58 15.16
CA ALA A 29 -11.66 -17.32 15.79
C ALA A 29 -12.97 -16.51 15.74
N GLY A 30 -14.09 -17.19 15.49
CA GLY A 30 -15.41 -16.56 15.47
C GLY A 30 -15.84 -16.06 14.09
N SER A 31 -16.66 -15.01 14.07
CA SER A 31 -17.20 -14.44 12.82
C SER A 31 -16.18 -13.52 12.14
N PRO A 32 -15.81 -13.79 10.87
CA PRO A 32 -14.96 -12.88 10.08
C PRO A 32 -15.54 -11.46 9.97
N ASP A 33 -16.86 -11.34 9.79
CA ASP A 33 -17.53 -10.04 9.71
C ASP A 33 -17.40 -9.25 11.00
N ALA A 34 -17.62 -9.88 12.16
CA ALA A 34 -17.49 -9.20 13.45
C ALA A 34 -16.04 -8.74 13.72
N HIS A 35 -15.06 -9.54 13.29
CA HIS A 35 -13.66 -9.12 13.35
C HIS A 35 -13.41 -7.93 12.42
N GLN A 36 -13.93 -7.97 11.19
CA GLN A 36 -13.74 -6.90 10.23
C GLN A 36 -14.39 -5.60 10.71
N ASP A 37 -15.59 -5.64 11.29
CA ASP A 37 -16.26 -4.47 11.87
C ASP A 37 -15.43 -3.85 13.00
N ALA A 38 -14.89 -4.68 13.91
CA ALA A 38 -14.02 -4.22 14.99
C ALA A 38 -12.74 -3.57 14.43
N ARG A 39 -12.18 -4.14 13.36
CA ARG A 39 -10.98 -3.61 12.69
C ARG A 39 -11.26 -2.28 11.99
N VAL A 40 -12.38 -2.15 11.29
CA VAL A 40 -12.84 -0.90 10.66
C VAL A 40 -13.01 0.19 11.70
N ALA A 41 -13.64 -0.12 12.84
CA ALA A 41 -13.79 0.82 13.94
C ALA A 41 -12.43 1.27 14.51
N ALA A 42 -11.48 0.33 14.67
CA ALA A 42 -10.13 0.65 15.13
C ALA A 42 -9.35 1.51 14.13
N ILE A 43 -9.51 1.27 12.81
CA ILE A 43 -8.91 2.08 11.75
C ILE A 43 -9.47 3.51 11.79
N GLY A 44 -10.80 3.66 11.91
CA GLY A 44 -11.46 4.96 12.00
C GLY A 44 -11.07 5.78 13.24
N ALA A 45 -10.57 5.12 14.28
CA ALA A 45 -10.05 5.79 15.49
C ALA A 45 -8.59 6.25 15.37
N LEU A 46 -7.88 5.89 14.29
CA LEU A 46 -6.51 6.33 14.08
C LEU A 46 -6.47 7.82 13.72
N PRO A 47 -5.59 8.63 14.36
CA PRO A 47 -5.40 10.02 13.98
C PRO A 47 -4.77 10.18 12.58
N GLY A 48 -4.15 9.12 12.08
CA GLY A 48 -3.48 9.06 10.80
C GLY A 48 -2.61 7.81 10.68
N TRP A 49 -2.08 7.58 9.48
CA TRP A 49 -1.20 6.47 9.19
C TRP A 49 -0.28 6.82 8.02
N SER A 50 0.83 6.11 7.91
CA SER A 50 1.70 6.17 6.73
C SER A 50 2.22 4.82 6.33
N MET A 51 2.54 4.71 5.04
CA MET A 51 3.06 3.52 4.41
C MET A 51 4.23 3.90 3.49
N SER A 52 5.26 3.07 3.49
CA SER A 52 6.26 3.09 2.43
C SER A 52 6.40 1.71 1.80
N GLY A 53 6.69 1.69 0.50
CA GLY A 53 6.76 0.44 -0.23
C GLY A 53 7.10 0.62 -1.70
N ARG A 54 6.64 -0.36 -2.48
CA ARG A 54 6.78 -0.39 -3.93
C ARG A 54 5.42 -0.43 -4.59
N VAL A 55 5.30 0.28 -5.71
CA VAL A 55 4.13 0.24 -6.56
C VAL A 55 4.51 -0.23 -7.97
N ALA A 56 3.60 -0.95 -8.61
CA ALA A 56 3.59 -1.17 -10.05
C ALA A 56 2.18 -0.86 -10.58
N VAL A 57 2.12 -0.14 -11.69
CA VAL A 57 0.88 0.29 -12.35
C VAL A 57 0.98 -0.08 -13.83
N SER A 58 -0.13 -0.54 -14.41
CA SER A 58 -0.20 -0.87 -15.84
C SER A 58 -1.61 -0.67 -16.38
N ASN A 59 -1.71 -0.41 -17.68
CA ASN A 59 -2.97 -0.33 -18.44
C ASN A 59 -3.06 -1.43 -19.53
N GLY A 60 -2.29 -2.51 -19.38
CA GLY A 60 -2.22 -3.63 -20.34
C GLY A 60 -1.29 -3.41 -21.53
N LYS A 61 -0.93 -2.15 -21.85
CA LYS A 61 0.02 -1.81 -22.92
C LYS A 61 1.33 -1.28 -22.36
N ASP A 62 1.20 -0.31 -21.46
CA ASP A 62 2.29 0.36 -20.80
C ASP A 62 2.21 0.10 -19.30
N GLY A 63 3.33 0.30 -18.62
CA GLY A 63 3.39 0.19 -17.17
C GLY A 63 4.57 0.94 -16.60
N GLY A 64 4.49 1.20 -15.30
CA GLY A 64 5.53 1.84 -14.53
C GLY A 64 5.64 1.19 -13.16
N SER A 65 6.82 1.30 -12.58
CA SER A 65 7.08 0.82 -11.22
C SER A 65 7.98 1.80 -10.49
N GLY A 66 7.80 1.89 -9.18
CA GLY A 66 8.54 2.83 -8.37
C GLY A 66 8.41 2.56 -6.88
N ARG A 67 9.03 3.45 -6.10
CA ARG A 67 8.77 3.58 -4.68
C ARG A 67 7.54 4.46 -4.47
N ILE A 68 6.78 4.11 -3.46
CA ILE A 68 5.63 4.87 -2.98
C ILE A 68 5.83 5.20 -1.51
N GLU A 69 5.49 6.44 -1.16
CA GLU A 69 5.30 6.89 0.20
C GLU A 69 3.90 7.49 0.29
N TRP A 70 3.10 7.01 1.23
CA TRP A 70 1.75 7.49 1.48
C TRP A 70 1.64 7.98 2.92
N LYS A 71 1.03 9.15 3.12
CA LYS A 71 0.64 9.65 4.43
C LYS A 71 -0.84 10.02 4.39
N GLN A 72 -1.59 9.54 5.38
CA GLN A 72 -3.01 9.81 5.56
C GLN A 72 -3.23 10.47 6.92
N THR A 73 -4.00 11.55 6.94
CA THR A 73 -4.44 12.25 8.16
C THR A 73 -5.89 12.68 7.98
N GLY A 74 -6.82 11.92 8.59
CA GLY A 74 -8.25 12.09 8.31
C GLY A 74 -8.54 11.90 6.82
N GLU A 75 -9.23 12.85 6.20
CA GLU A 75 -9.52 12.87 4.76
C GLU A 75 -8.36 13.37 3.91
N ARG A 76 -7.32 13.97 4.53
CA ARG A 76 -6.17 14.48 3.79
C ARG A 76 -5.16 13.38 3.55
N PHE A 77 -4.58 13.39 2.35
CA PHE A 77 -3.55 12.46 1.96
C PHE A 77 -2.41 13.12 1.20
N ASP A 78 -1.27 12.45 1.21
CA ASP A 78 -0.05 12.86 0.56
C ASP A 78 0.68 11.64 0.02
N VAL A 79 0.74 11.53 -1.31
CA VAL A 79 1.32 10.39 -2.01
C VAL A 79 2.50 10.86 -2.83
N ALA A 80 3.68 10.35 -2.52
CA ALA A 80 4.89 10.56 -3.33
C ALA A 80 5.25 9.28 -4.06
N LEU A 81 5.51 9.41 -5.37
CA LEU A 81 5.92 8.33 -6.24
C LEU A 81 7.25 8.66 -6.91
N SER A 82 8.19 7.72 -6.88
CA SER A 82 9.48 7.87 -7.52
C SER A 82 9.86 6.62 -8.31
N ALA A 83 10.19 6.81 -9.59
CA ALA A 83 10.61 5.75 -10.51
C ALA A 83 12.11 5.94 -10.81
N PRO A 84 13.02 5.20 -10.14
CA PRO A 84 14.47 5.43 -10.26
C PRO A 84 14.99 5.24 -11.70
N VAL A 85 14.38 4.32 -12.46
CA VAL A 85 14.79 3.99 -13.82
C VAL A 85 14.50 5.12 -14.79
N THR A 86 13.30 5.72 -14.72
CA THR A 86 12.91 6.83 -15.58
C THR A 86 13.36 8.19 -15.02
N ARG A 87 13.85 8.22 -13.77
CA ARG A 87 14.16 9.43 -13.00
C ARG A 87 12.98 10.39 -12.87
N GLN A 88 11.76 9.84 -12.93
CA GLN A 88 10.54 10.61 -12.70
C GLN A 88 10.12 10.48 -11.24
N SER A 89 9.74 11.61 -10.64
CA SER A 89 9.12 11.67 -9.33
C SER A 89 7.97 12.65 -9.37
N TRP A 90 6.85 12.28 -8.77
CA TRP A 90 5.65 13.11 -8.72
C TRP A 90 4.91 12.89 -7.41
N ARG A 91 4.10 13.87 -7.03
CA ARG A 91 3.37 13.89 -5.77
C ARG A 91 1.92 14.23 -6.03
N VAL A 92 1.02 13.56 -5.33
CA VAL A 92 -0.40 13.92 -5.29
C VAL A 92 -0.78 14.17 -3.85
N THR A 93 -1.29 15.35 -3.58
CA THR A 93 -1.90 15.69 -2.29
C THR A 93 -3.38 15.89 -2.51
N GLY A 94 -4.21 15.51 -1.55
CA GLY A 94 -5.64 15.76 -1.63
C GLY A 94 -6.32 15.76 -0.27
N GLY A 95 -7.59 16.14 -0.29
CA GLY A 95 -8.49 16.17 0.87
C GLY A 95 -9.52 17.29 0.73
N GLU A 96 -10.65 17.18 1.44
CA GLU A 96 -11.69 18.23 1.49
C GLU A 96 -12.19 18.72 0.10
N GLY A 97 -12.18 17.83 -0.91
CA GLY A 97 -12.69 18.11 -2.26
C GLY A 97 -11.73 18.80 -3.23
N GLU A 98 -10.46 18.96 -2.86
CA GLU A 98 -9.40 19.45 -3.74
C GLU A 98 -8.20 18.49 -3.74
N ALA A 99 -7.62 18.28 -4.92
CA ALA A 99 -6.41 17.53 -5.14
C ALA A 99 -5.42 18.36 -5.95
N MET A 100 -4.13 18.13 -5.74
CA MET A 100 -3.03 18.76 -6.45
C MET A 100 -1.99 17.70 -6.86
N LEU A 101 -1.57 17.76 -8.12
CA LEU A 101 -0.56 16.90 -8.72
C LEU A 101 0.65 17.73 -9.15
N GLU A 102 1.83 17.35 -8.66
CA GLU A 102 3.10 18.05 -8.90
C GLU A 102 4.22 17.10 -9.35
N GLY A 103 5.28 17.65 -9.96
CA GLY A 103 6.50 16.92 -10.34
C GLY A 103 6.47 16.29 -11.74
N LEU A 104 5.35 16.38 -12.45
CA LEU A 104 5.24 15.98 -13.86
C LEU A 104 5.47 17.14 -14.83
N SER A 105 5.84 16.82 -16.07
CA SER A 105 5.95 17.82 -17.14
C SER A 105 4.64 18.59 -17.33
N GLY A 106 4.72 19.89 -17.53
CA GLY A 106 3.55 20.78 -17.63
C GLY A 106 3.15 21.48 -16.33
N GLY A 107 3.88 21.24 -15.24
CA GLY A 107 3.71 21.96 -13.98
C GLY A 107 2.61 21.39 -13.06
N PRO A 108 2.34 22.07 -11.93
CA PRO A 108 1.27 21.70 -11.00
C PRO A 108 -0.12 21.71 -11.66
N ARG A 109 -0.97 20.76 -11.28
CA ARG A 109 -2.38 20.68 -11.70
C ARG A 109 -3.25 20.50 -10.46
N SER A 110 -4.38 21.17 -10.41
CA SER A 110 -5.35 21.02 -9.32
C SER A 110 -6.73 20.72 -9.88
N GLY A 111 -7.54 20.01 -9.10
CA GLY A 111 -8.87 19.58 -9.48
C GLY A 111 -9.56 18.84 -8.35
N PRO A 112 -10.84 18.47 -8.51
CA PRO A 112 -11.60 17.82 -7.45
C PRO A 112 -11.28 16.33 -7.28
N ASP A 113 -10.70 15.68 -8.30
CA ASP A 113 -10.45 14.24 -8.33
C ASP A 113 -8.97 13.95 -8.60
N ALA A 114 -8.30 13.34 -7.63
CA ALA A 114 -6.88 13.00 -7.74
C ALA A 114 -6.61 11.94 -8.81
N GLY A 115 -7.51 10.97 -8.98
CA GLY A 115 -7.42 9.94 -10.01
C GLY A 115 -7.52 10.52 -11.42
N GLU A 116 -8.37 11.53 -11.62
CA GLU A 116 -8.51 12.25 -12.89
C GLU A 116 -7.24 13.02 -13.22
N LEU A 117 -6.68 13.78 -12.28
CA LEU A 117 -5.40 14.50 -12.47
C LEU A 117 -4.28 13.55 -12.89
N VAL A 118 -4.17 12.39 -12.22
CA VAL A 118 -3.18 11.36 -12.55
C VAL A 118 -3.44 10.78 -13.93
N PHE A 119 -4.70 10.49 -14.27
CA PHE A 119 -5.07 9.94 -15.57
C PHE A 119 -4.79 10.91 -16.71
N GLU A 120 -5.07 12.20 -16.55
CA GLU A 120 -4.77 13.21 -17.56
C GLU A 120 -3.27 13.33 -17.82
N ALA A 121 -2.46 13.31 -16.76
CA ALA A 121 -1.02 13.49 -16.86
C ALA A 121 -0.25 12.23 -17.29
N THR A 122 -0.75 11.03 -16.94
CA THR A 122 -0.01 9.76 -17.13
C THR A 122 -0.73 8.73 -17.99
N ARG A 123 -2.04 8.91 -18.22
CA ARG A 123 -2.95 7.93 -18.84
C ARG A 123 -3.14 6.64 -18.05
N TRP A 124 -2.62 6.55 -16.82
CA TRP A 124 -2.91 5.46 -15.91
C TRP A 124 -4.20 5.73 -15.13
N ARG A 125 -5.09 4.74 -15.10
CA ARG A 125 -6.30 4.77 -14.27
C ARG A 125 -5.94 4.26 -12.88
N ILE A 126 -5.76 5.18 -11.95
CA ILE A 126 -5.44 4.87 -10.55
C ILE A 126 -6.56 5.47 -9.69
N PRO A 127 -7.32 4.65 -8.95
CA PRO A 127 -8.40 5.14 -8.10
C PRO A 127 -7.82 5.65 -6.78
N VAL A 128 -7.17 6.82 -6.81
CA VAL A 128 -6.39 7.35 -5.68
C VAL A 128 -7.23 7.41 -4.40
N ASP A 129 -8.46 7.90 -4.48
CA ASP A 129 -9.32 8.04 -3.30
C ASP A 129 -9.70 6.68 -2.70
N ALA A 130 -10.07 5.70 -3.54
CA ALA A 130 -10.39 4.36 -3.06
C ALA A 130 -9.15 3.58 -2.56
N LEU A 131 -7.95 3.90 -3.07
CA LEU A 131 -6.72 3.25 -2.62
C LEU A 131 -6.44 3.49 -1.13
N SER A 132 -6.83 4.65 -0.58
CA SER A 132 -6.73 4.94 0.86
C SER A 132 -7.40 3.84 1.69
N ASP A 133 -8.68 3.56 1.41
CA ASP A 133 -9.46 2.54 2.12
C ASP A 133 -9.00 1.13 1.76
N TRP A 134 -8.74 0.88 0.48
CA TRP A 134 -8.27 -0.43 0.05
C TRP A 134 -6.92 -0.79 0.66
N MET A 135 -6.02 0.15 0.90
CA MET A 135 -4.77 -0.13 1.60
C MET A 135 -4.98 -0.62 3.04
N MET A 136 -6.06 -0.16 3.67
CA MET A 136 -6.51 -0.62 4.98
C MET A 136 -7.43 -1.84 4.89
N ALA A 137 -7.61 -2.44 3.71
CA ALA A 137 -8.54 -3.55 3.49
C ALA A 137 -9.97 -3.23 3.97
N THR A 138 -10.42 -2.00 3.69
CA THR A 138 -11.79 -1.52 3.90
C THR A 138 -12.40 -1.14 2.55
N THR A 139 -13.73 -1.16 2.47
CA THR A 139 -14.45 -0.69 1.29
C THR A 139 -14.54 0.84 1.33
N HIS A 140 -14.31 1.52 0.21
CA HIS A 140 -14.47 2.98 0.14
C HIS A 140 -15.94 3.38 -0.04
N PHE A 141 -16.71 2.53 -0.71
CA PHE A 141 -18.15 2.63 -0.90
C PHE A 141 -18.84 1.37 -0.35
N ASN A 142 -19.99 1.00 -0.92
CA ASN A 142 -20.73 -0.23 -0.61
C ASN A 142 -20.19 -1.42 -1.41
N GLY A 143 -18.88 -1.70 -1.29
CA GLY A 143 -18.23 -2.87 -1.87
C GLY A 143 -18.62 -4.19 -1.19
N ARG A 144 -18.17 -5.32 -1.76
CA ARG A 144 -18.35 -6.65 -1.17
C ARG A 144 -17.02 -7.20 -0.70
N THR A 145 -16.94 -7.53 0.58
CA THR A 145 -15.78 -8.15 1.22
C THR A 145 -15.89 -9.67 1.17
N HIS A 146 -14.79 -10.35 0.84
CA HIS A 146 -14.66 -11.80 0.87
C HIS A 146 -13.50 -12.18 1.79
N TYR A 147 -13.72 -13.18 2.62
CA TYR A 147 -12.74 -13.62 3.61
C TYR A 147 -12.02 -14.90 3.17
N GLY A 148 -10.73 -14.99 3.50
CA GLY A 148 -9.92 -16.19 3.34
C GLY A 148 -10.22 -17.25 4.41
N ALA A 149 -9.54 -18.40 4.29
CA ALA A 149 -9.67 -19.50 5.25
C ALA A 149 -9.19 -19.14 6.67
N ASP A 150 -8.37 -18.09 6.79
CA ASP A 150 -7.88 -17.56 8.05
C ASP A 150 -8.81 -16.49 8.65
N GLY A 151 -9.94 -16.20 8.00
CA GLY A 151 -10.93 -15.21 8.42
C GLY A 151 -10.57 -13.75 8.10
N ARG A 152 -9.43 -13.49 7.44
CA ARG A 152 -9.02 -12.13 7.03
C ARG A 152 -9.60 -11.79 5.67
N VAL A 153 -9.67 -10.49 5.36
CA VAL A 153 -10.07 -10.05 4.02
C VAL A 153 -9.06 -10.58 3.00
N ASP A 154 -9.56 -11.38 2.06
CA ASP A 154 -8.80 -11.91 0.92
C ASP A 154 -9.09 -11.09 -0.34
N ARG A 155 -10.33 -10.62 -0.49
CA ARG A 155 -10.76 -9.87 -1.67
C ARG A 155 -11.85 -8.84 -1.37
N ILE A 156 -11.80 -7.70 -2.04
CA ILE A 156 -12.88 -6.71 -2.10
C ILE A 156 -13.29 -6.52 -3.56
N ASP A 157 -14.59 -6.60 -3.84
CA ASP A 157 -15.18 -6.24 -5.13
C ASP A 157 -15.91 -4.90 -5.00
N GLU A 158 -15.45 -3.86 -5.69
CA GLU A 158 -16.01 -2.51 -5.56
C GLU A 158 -15.88 -1.72 -6.85
N ASN A 159 -16.96 -1.12 -7.37
CA ASN A 159 -16.97 -0.28 -8.57
C ASN A 159 -16.24 -0.88 -9.79
N GLY A 160 -16.41 -2.19 -9.99
CA GLY A 160 -15.76 -2.95 -11.08
C GLY A 160 -14.27 -3.25 -10.84
N TRP A 161 -13.70 -2.79 -9.74
CA TRP A 161 -12.39 -3.22 -9.27
C TRP A 161 -12.50 -4.52 -8.47
N VAL A 162 -11.52 -5.38 -8.67
CA VAL A 162 -11.24 -6.54 -7.82
C VAL A 162 -9.93 -6.25 -7.11
N VAL A 163 -9.97 -6.19 -5.80
CA VAL A 163 -8.81 -5.92 -4.93
C VAL A 163 -8.51 -7.17 -4.13
N THR A 164 -7.28 -7.66 -4.19
CA THR A 164 -6.84 -8.87 -3.48
C THR A 164 -5.75 -8.54 -2.47
N TYR A 165 -5.73 -9.31 -1.38
CA TYR A 165 -4.92 -9.05 -0.21
C TYR A 165 -4.07 -10.26 0.15
N ALA A 166 -2.84 -10.00 0.58
CA ALA A 166 -1.96 -11.05 1.04
C ALA A 166 -0.89 -10.52 2.00
N ASP A 167 -0.10 -11.46 2.52
CA ASP A 167 1.03 -11.19 3.40
C ASP A 167 0.64 -10.39 4.66
N TRP A 168 -0.53 -10.72 5.23
CA TRP A 168 -1.01 -10.13 6.48
C TRP A 168 0.03 -10.26 7.59
N ALA A 169 0.25 -9.17 8.32
CA ALA A 169 1.19 -9.13 9.43
C ALA A 169 0.67 -8.17 10.52
N ALA A 170 0.99 -8.50 11.77
CA ALA A 170 0.77 -7.58 12.89
C ALA A 170 1.72 -6.38 12.78
N VAL A 171 1.18 -5.19 13.01
CA VAL A 171 1.93 -3.95 13.15
C VAL A 171 1.98 -3.61 14.63
N GLU A 172 3.19 -3.64 15.21
CA GLU A 172 3.37 -3.50 16.65
C GLU A 172 2.80 -2.20 17.22
N ALA A 173 2.92 -1.10 16.45
CA ALA A 173 2.28 0.16 16.77
C ALA A 173 0.77 0.03 16.55
N GLY A 174 0.02 -0.25 17.61
CA GLY A 174 -1.45 -0.30 17.59
C GLY A 174 -2.06 -1.71 17.59
N GLY A 175 -1.24 -2.78 17.57
CA GLY A 175 -1.72 -4.16 17.67
C GLY A 175 -2.66 -4.58 16.53
N MET A 176 -2.54 -3.92 15.36
CA MET A 176 -3.42 -4.11 14.22
C MET A 176 -2.75 -4.97 13.16
N GLU A 177 -3.53 -5.84 12.52
CA GLU A 177 -3.06 -6.58 11.35
C GLU A 177 -3.36 -5.82 10.07
N LEU A 178 -2.34 -5.67 9.21
CA LEU A 178 -2.45 -5.00 7.92
C LEU A 178 -1.89 -5.88 6.79
N PRO A 179 -2.42 -5.75 5.56
CA PRO A 179 -1.89 -6.48 4.41
C PRO A 179 -0.49 -5.98 4.04
N GLY A 180 0.39 -6.91 3.69
CA GLY A 180 1.72 -6.60 3.14
C GLY A 180 1.72 -6.47 1.62
N ARG A 181 0.68 -6.98 0.95
CA ARG A 181 0.53 -6.93 -0.50
C ARG A 181 -0.93 -6.68 -0.85
N ILE A 182 -1.14 -5.73 -1.75
CA ILE A 182 -2.46 -5.34 -2.26
C ILE A 182 -2.37 -5.31 -3.79
N GLU A 183 -3.33 -5.93 -4.48
CA GLU A 183 -3.41 -5.86 -5.93
C GLU A 183 -4.84 -5.55 -6.36
N ALA A 184 -5.02 -4.42 -7.05
CA ALA A 184 -6.29 -3.95 -7.59
C ALA A 184 -6.28 -4.06 -9.12
N THR A 185 -7.34 -4.64 -9.68
CA THR A 185 -7.52 -4.79 -11.14
C THR A 185 -8.90 -4.36 -11.60
N GLN A 186 -8.96 -3.69 -12.77
CA GLN A 186 -10.19 -3.36 -13.48
C GLN A 186 -9.93 -3.41 -14.99
N GLY A 187 -10.43 -4.45 -15.66
CA GLY A 187 -10.08 -4.69 -17.07
C GLY A 187 -8.56 -4.83 -17.24
N ASP A 188 -7.98 -4.02 -18.13
CA ASP A 188 -6.53 -3.98 -18.36
C ASP A 188 -5.77 -3.12 -17.34
N ALA A 189 -6.47 -2.34 -16.51
CA ALA A 189 -5.85 -1.54 -15.46
C ALA A 189 -5.45 -2.42 -14.27
N ARG A 190 -4.20 -2.32 -13.83
CA ARG A 190 -3.67 -3.03 -12.67
C ARG A 190 -2.82 -2.10 -11.82
N VAL A 191 -3.04 -2.13 -10.50
CA VAL A 191 -2.22 -1.47 -9.49
C VAL A 191 -1.79 -2.53 -8.49
N ARG A 192 -0.49 -2.66 -8.24
CA ARG A 192 0.08 -3.59 -7.28
C ARG A 192 0.94 -2.83 -6.29
N LEU A 193 0.66 -3.02 -5.01
CA LEU A 193 1.39 -2.44 -3.89
C LEU A 193 2.04 -3.57 -3.08
N VAL A 194 3.31 -3.37 -2.73
CA VAL A 194 4.02 -4.19 -1.76
C VAL A 194 4.51 -3.27 -0.66
N VAL A 195 4.00 -3.47 0.54
CA VAL A 195 4.31 -2.64 1.70
C VAL A 195 5.60 -3.11 2.35
N ASP A 196 6.51 -2.15 2.56
CA ASP A 196 7.75 -2.38 3.31
C ASP A 196 7.59 -1.99 4.79
N ARG A 197 6.84 -0.91 5.06
CA ARG A 197 6.63 -0.40 6.42
C ARG A 197 5.29 0.29 6.56
N TRP A 198 4.68 0.06 7.71
CA TRP A 198 3.53 0.80 8.24
C TRP A 198 3.96 1.66 9.43
N SER A 199 3.31 2.80 9.61
CA SER A 199 3.40 3.61 10.82
C SER A 199 2.02 4.14 11.17
N LEU A 200 1.46 3.69 12.29
CA LEU A 200 0.14 4.10 12.77
C LEU A 200 0.29 5.22 13.82
N GLY A 201 -0.47 6.30 13.68
CA GLY A 201 -0.43 7.44 14.59
C GLY A 201 -0.28 8.78 13.89
N ALA A 202 -0.33 9.85 14.69
CA ALA A 202 -0.22 11.22 14.23
C ALA A 202 1.15 11.41 13.54
N GLN A 203 1.12 11.67 12.24
CA GLN A 203 2.33 11.93 11.47
C GLN A 203 2.83 13.31 11.90
N THR A 204 3.88 13.35 12.73
CA THR A 204 4.53 14.62 13.07
C THR A 204 5.26 15.10 11.81
N GLN A 205 4.95 16.33 11.40
CA GLN A 205 5.48 16.96 10.20
C GLN A 205 6.95 17.35 10.36
#